data_AF-A0A842R5N7-F1
#
_entry.id   AF-A0A842R5N7-F1
#
_cell.length_a   1.000
_cell.length_b   1.000
_cell.length_c   1.000
_cell.angle_alpha   90.00
_cell.angle_beta   90.00
_cell.angle_gamma   90.00
#
_symmetry.space_group_name_H-M   'P 1'
#
loop_
_entity.id
_entity.type
_entity.pdbx_description
1 polymer ?
#
loop_
_entity_poly.entity_id
_entity_poly.type
_entity_poly.pdbx_seq_one_letter_code
_entity_poly.pdbx_strand_id
1 'polypeptide(L)'
;MPPGFINSECLAYLEMVAYRRYRRDLRDERIRRGMRVARRVAMRNARRRMFWGGYGYRGRAFRRGSSPFLIIGCLAFFFIPIAVLTLVLGIFKPIVFFISIIVFLGVLAAIIGITIAVRSKQDRVERAERQARLKERLAANREGRVESGSPAAAWRRFREDITENGDEFEGDTTRQELRQEIPFTGTSRGMGDIHMEGTTGLDVNTGDETDIKFCEYCGSEITPGTKFCSTCGAAIPGS
;
A
#
# COMPACT_ATOMS: atom_id res chain seq x y z
N MET A 1 42.01 -21.92 -42.63
CA MET A 1 41.92 -22.56 -41.30
C MET A 1 40.61 -23.34 -41.26
N PRO A 2 40.60 -24.65 -40.97
CA PRO A 2 39.35 -25.40 -40.94
C PRO A 2 38.46 -24.91 -39.77
N PRO A 3 37.12 -24.92 -39.92
CA PRO A 3 36.20 -24.54 -38.86
C PRO A 3 36.40 -25.49 -37.67
N GLY A 4 36.93 -24.95 -36.57
CA GLY A 4 37.23 -25.70 -35.37
C GLY A 4 35.96 -26.23 -34.73
N PHE A 5 35.98 -27.54 -34.41
CA PHE A 5 35.00 -28.18 -33.55
C PHE A 5 34.83 -27.39 -32.25
N ILE A 6 33.69 -26.71 -32.12
CA ILE A 6 33.27 -26.16 -30.84
C ILE A 6 32.76 -27.36 -30.03
N ASN A 7 33.48 -27.74 -28.98
CA ASN A 7 33.07 -28.82 -28.08
C ASN A 7 31.66 -28.54 -27.55
N SER A 8 30.84 -29.58 -27.40
CA SER A 8 29.45 -29.50 -26.91
C SER A 8 29.33 -28.76 -25.56
N GLU A 9 30.37 -28.82 -24.73
CA GLU A 9 30.47 -28.07 -23.46
C GLU A 9 30.49 -26.55 -23.66
N CYS A 10 31.11 -26.05 -24.73
CA CYS A 10 31.12 -24.62 -25.05
C CYS A 10 29.73 -24.12 -25.47
N LEU A 11 28.98 -24.97 -26.17
CA LEU A 11 27.60 -24.68 -26.57
C LEU A 11 26.68 -24.57 -25.33
N ALA A 12 26.78 -25.52 -24.39
CA ALA A 12 26.03 -25.49 -23.14
C ALA A 12 26.36 -24.25 -22.27
N TYR A 13 27.63 -23.83 -22.25
CA TYR A 13 28.03 -22.62 -21.54
C TYR A 13 27.44 -21.35 -22.17
N LEU A 14 27.48 -21.23 -23.51
CA LEU A 14 26.90 -20.11 -24.23
C LEU A 14 25.38 -20.02 -24.04
N GLU A 15 24.67 -21.15 -24.08
CA GLU A 15 23.23 -21.20 -23.76
C GLU A 15 22.95 -20.72 -22.33
N MET A 16 23.76 -21.14 -21.36
CA MET A 16 23.54 -20.73 -19.97
C MET A 16 23.80 -19.23 -19.77
N VAL A 17 24.80 -18.66 -20.45
CA VAL A 17 25.10 -17.22 -20.39
C VAL A 17 24.00 -16.41 -21.09
N ALA A 18 23.54 -16.84 -22.27
CA ALA A 18 22.42 -16.21 -22.99
C ALA A 18 21.13 -16.25 -22.15
N TYR A 19 20.84 -17.39 -21.51
CA TYR A 19 19.69 -17.51 -20.63
C TYR A 19 19.76 -16.58 -19.41
N ARG A 20 20.94 -16.43 -18.79
CA ARG A 20 21.13 -15.48 -17.68
C ARG A 20 20.92 -14.03 -18.12
N ARG A 21 21.37 -13.65 -19.32
CA ARG A 21 21.18 -12.31 -19.89
C ARG A 21 19.70 -12.04 -20.18
N TYR A 22 19.03 -12.96 -20.87
CA TYR A 22 17.59 -12.92 -21.12
C TYR A 22 16.77 -12.79 -19.82
N ARG A 23 17.15 -13.51 -18.76
CA ARG A 23 16.48 -13.44 -17.45
C ARG A 23 16.69 -12.11 -16.73
N ARG A 24 17.79 -11.37 -17.00
CA ARG A 24 17.96 -10.00 -16.51
C ARG A 24 17.08 -9.04 -17.29
N ASP A 25 17.05 -9.13 -18.61
CA ASP A 25 16.23 -8.26 -19.45
C ASP A 25 14.72 -8.43 -19.17
N LEU A 26 14.26 -9.66 -18.92
CA LEU A 26 12.87 -9.91 -18.48
C LEU A 26 12.54 -9.30 -17.12
N ARG A 27 13.52 -9.19 -16.21
CA ARG A 27 13.32 -8.53 -14.91
C ARG A 27 13.18 -7.03 -15.11
N ASP A 28 14.04 -6.43 -15.93
CA ASP A 28 14.00 -5.01 -16.24
C ASP A 28 12.74 -4.62 -17.02
N GLU A 29 12.31 -5.44 -17.96
CA GLU A 29 11.08 -5.19 -18.73
C GLU A 29 9.84 -5.28 -17.83
N ARG A 30 9.83 -6.20 -16.85
CA ARG A 30 8.75 -6.31 -15.85
C ARG A 30 8.74 -5.11 -14.91
N ILE A 31 9.90 -4.62 -14.51
CA ILE A 31 10.06 -3.39 -13.72
C ILE A 31 9.59 -2.16 -14.53
N ARG A 32 10.01 -2.03 -15.80
CA ARG A 32 9.57 -0.95 -16.71
C ARG A 32 8.06 -0.98 -16.95
N ARG A 33 7.45 -2.15 -17.15
CA ARG A 33 5.99 -2.29 -17.27
C ARG A 33 5.29 -1.93 -15.96
N GLY A 34 5.81 -2.37 -14.82
CA GLY A 34 5.34 -1.99 -13.49
C GLY A 34 5.36 -0.47 -13.28
N MET A 35 6.47 0.19 -13.63
CA MET A 35 6.60 1.65 -13.56
C MET A 35 5.63 2.36 -14.51
N ARG A 36 5.39 1.86 -15.74
CA ARG A 36 4.40 2.44 -16.66
C ARG A 36 2.96 2.37 -16.11
N VAL A 37 2.61 1.28 -15.42
CA VAL A 37 1.29 1.16 -14.77
C VAL A 37 1.22 2.04 -13.53
N ALA A 38 2.23 2.03 -12.67
CA ALA A 38 2.31 2.90 -11.49
C ALA A 38 2.23 4.38 -11.89
N ARG A 39 2.93 4.79 -12.95
CA ARG A 39 2.87 6.16 -13.50
C ARG A 39 1.48 6.51 -14.03
N ARG A 40 0.79 5.60 -14.71
CA ARG A 40 -0.60 5.82 -15.16
C ARG A 40 -1.57 5.95 -13.98
N VAL A 41 -1.41 5.14 -12.93
CA VAL A 41 -2.22 5.24 -11.70
C VAL A 41 -1.92 6.54 -10.95
N ALA A 42 -0.64 6.89 -10.79
CA ALA A 42 -0.20 8.14 -10.19
C ALA A 42 -0.75 9.36 -10.95
N MET A 43 -0.69 9.35 -12.28
CA MET A 43 -1.23 10.42 -13.13
C MET A 43 -2.76 10.52 -13.05
N ARG A 44 -3.50 9.40 -12.97
CA ARG A 44 -4.95 9.43 -12.73
C ARG A 44 -5.29 10.00 -11.35
N ASN A 45 -4.51 9.64 -10.32
CA ASN A 45 -4.67 10.21 -8.98
C ASN A 45 -4.28 11.70 -8.94
N ALA A 46 -3.24 12.12 -9.66
CA ALA A 46 -2.82 13.50 -9.78
C ALA A 46 -3.85 14.35 -10.52
N ARG A 47 -4.44 13.85 -11.63
CA ARG A 47 -5.56 14.52 -12.32
C ARG A 47 -6.78 14.65 -11.41
N ARG A 48 -7.10 13.62 -10.61
CA ARG A 48 -8.17 13.72 -9.59
C ARG A 48 -7.86 14.76 -8.52
N ARG A 49 -6.58 14.97 -8.16
CA ARG A 49 -6.17 16.03 -7.22
C ARG A 49 -6.18 17.41 -7.85
N MET A 50 -5.76 17.58 -9.11
CA MET A 50 -5.80 18.88 -9.79
C MET A 50 -7.22 19.34 -10.08
N PHE A 51 -8.11 18.43 -10.48
CA PHE A 51 -9.54 18.75 -10.65
C PHE A 51 -10.26 19.06 -9.33
N TRP A 52 -9.64 18.74 -8.19
CA TRP A 52 -10.14 19.03 -6.84
C TRP A 52 -9.25 20.05 -6.08
N GLY A 53 -8.23 20.61 -6.73
CA GLY A 53 -7.18 21.40 -6.08
C GLY A 53 -7.36 22.91 -6.20
N GLY A 54 -8.34 23.38 -6.99
CA GLY A 54 -8.65 24.80 -7.17
C GLY A 54 -9.75 25.36 -6.26
N TYR A 55 -10.44 24.50 -5.50
CA TYR A 55 -11.37 24.91 -4.45
C TYR A 55 -10.94 24.24 -3.15
N GLY A 56 -9.90 24.80 -2.54
CA GLY A 56 -9.65 24.62 -1.13
C GLY A 56 -10.90 25.10 -0.37
N TYR A 57 -11.44 24.22 0.45
CA TYR A 57 -12.70 24.33 1.21
C TYR A 57 -13.99 24.11 0.40
N ARG A 58 -14.80 23.15 0.91
CA ARG A 58 -16.14 22.72 0.47
C ARG A 58 -16.18 21.79 -0.74
N GLY A 59 -16.36 20.49 -0.49
CA GLY A 59 -16.87 19.64 -1.56
C GLY A 59 -17.01 18.14 -1.32
N ARG A 60 -16.53 17.57 -0.20
CA ARG A 60 -16.62 16.12 0.02
C ARG A 60 -17.19 15.64 1.36
N ALA A 61 -17.98 16.49 2.03
CA ALA A 61 -18.70 16.11 3.25
C ALA A 61 -20.14 16.66 3.31
N PHE A 62 -20.82 16.75 2.17
CA PHE A 62 -22.23 17.18 2.11
C PHE A 62 -23.12 16.13 1.45
N ARG A 63 -22.99 14.87 1.90
CA ARG A 63 -24.10 13.91 1.81
C ARG A 63 -24.50 13.54 3.23
N ARG A 64 -25.58 14.18 3.69
CA ARG A 64 -26.31 13.93 4.94
C ARG A 64 -25.51 14.12 6.23
N GLY A 65 -24.79 15.23 6.34
CA GLY A 65 -24.49 15.81 7.65
C GLY A 65 -25.45 16.97 7.86
N SER A 66 -26.63 16.71 8.44
CA SER A 66 -27.35 17.76 9.18
C SER A 66 -26.35 18.31 10.19
N SER A 67 -25.79 19.49 9.89
CA SER A 67 -24.77 20.10 10.74
C SER A 67 -25.33 20.16 12.16
N PRO A 68 -24.61 19.67 13.19
CA PRO A 68 -25.11 19.66 14.56
C PRO A 68 -25.56 21.06 15.00
N PHE A 69 -24.96 22.11 14.42
CA PHE A 69 -25.35 23.51 14.58
C PHE A 69 -26.79 23.84 14.14
N LEU A 70 -27.35 23.18 13.12
CA LEU A 70 -28.76 23.37 12.74
C LEU A 70 -29.71 22.71 13.74
N ILE A 71 -29.32 21.58 14.31
CA ILE A 71 -30.12 20.91 15.35
C ILE A 71 -30.09 21.74 16.63
N ILE A 72 -28.90 22.18 17.06
CA ILE A 72 -28.74 23.05 18.23
C ILE A 72 -29.47 24.39 18.00
N GLY A 73 -29.38 24.97 16.80
CA GLY A 73 -30.09 26.19 16.44
C GLY A 73 -31.62 26.04 16.49
N CYS A 74 -32.17 24.95 15.93
CA CYS A 74 -33.60 24.66 16.03
C CYS A 74 -34.04 24.44 17.48
N LEU A 75 -33.27 23.69 18.27
CA LEU A 75 -33.59 23.50 19.69
C LEU A 75 -33.58 24.84 20.43
N ALA A 76 -32.54 25.67 20.26
CA ALA A 76 -32.50 27.01 20.85
C ALA A 76 -33.71 27.86 20.43
N PHE A 77 -34.09 27.83 19.15
CA PHE A 77 -35.24 28.57 18.65
C PHE A 77 -36.58 28.15 19.27
N PHE A 78 -36.75 26.87 19.63
CA PHE A 78 -37.94 26.40 20.33
C PHE A 78 -37.88 26.61 21.84
N PHE A 79 -36.71 26.42 22.47
CA PHE A 79 -36.58 26.47 23.93
C PHE A 79 -36.49 27.88 24.50
N ILE A 80 -35.87 28.83 23.78
CA ILE A 80 -35.75 30.22 24.22
C ILE A 80 -37.13 30.89 24.42
N PRO A 81 -38.08 30.86 23.47
CA PRO A 81 -39.38 31.49 23.67
C PRO A 81 -40.21 30.80 24.75
N ILE A 82 -40.10 29.47 24.89
CA ILE A 82 -40.77 28.74 25.99
C ILE A 82 -40.19 29.18 27.33
N ALA A 83 -38.86 29.25 27.46
CA ALA A 83 -38.19 29.70 28.69
C ALA A 83 -38.55 31.15 29.06
N VAL A 84 -38.55 32.06 28.07
CA VAL A 84 -38.94 33.46 28.26
C VAL A 84 -40.42 33.56 28.64
N LEU A 85 -41.31 32.80 28.00
CA LEU A 85 -42.74 32.76 28.33
C LEU A 85 -42.97 32.25 29.75
N THR A 86 -42.26 31.19 30.18
CA THR A 86 -42.35 30.69 31.56
C THR A 86 -41.82 31.68 32.59
N LEU A 87 -40.80 32.46 32.24
CA LEU A 87 -40.23 33.49 33.12
C LEU A 87 -41.18 34.69 33.25
N VAL A 88 -41.77 35.14 32.13
CA VAL A 88 -42.69 36.29 32.09
C VAL A 88 -44.03 35.97 32.74
N LEU A 89 -44.55 34.76 32.56
CA LEU A 89 -45.84 34.40 33.12
C LEU A 89 -45.83 34.28 34.64
N GLY A 90 -44.65 34.27 35.30
CA GLY A 90 -44.51 34.33 36.77
C GLY A 90 -45.23 33.22 37.55
N ILE A 91 -45.86 32.29 36.83
CA ILE A 91 -46.75 31.29 37.35
C ILE A 91 -46.22 29.95 36.82
N PHE A 92 -46.00 29.03 37.75
CA PHE A 92 -45.85 27.58 37.61
C PHE A 92 -44.47 26.97 37.84
N LYS A 93 -44.32 26.56 39.11
CA LYS A 93 -44.03 25.21 39.60
C LYS A 93 -42.91 24.44 38.85
N PRO A 94 -41.80 24.12 39.55
CA PRO A 94 -40.71 23.29 38.98
C PRO A 94 -41.21 21.98 38.36
N ILE A 95 -42.36 21.47 38.82
CA ILE A 95 -43.03 20.28 38.28
C ILE A 95 -43.26 20.35 36.76
N VAL A 96 -43.77 21.45 36.22
CA VAL A 96 -44.08 21.55 34.77
C VAL A 96 -42.79 21.57 33.94
N PHE A 97 -41.77 22.26 34.45
CA PHE A 97 -40.43 22.28 33.84
C PHE A 97 -39.79 20.88 33.81
N PHE A 98 -39.87 20.14 34.92
CA PHE A 98 -39.39 18.76 34.99
C PHE A 98 -40.11 17.84 33.99
N ILE A 99 -41.45 17.93 33.88
CA ILE A 99 -42.22 17.15 32.91
C ILE A 99 -41.78 17.47 31.48
N SER A 100 -41.59 18.76 31.14
CA SER A 100 -41.13 19.17 29.81
C SER A 100 -39.73 18.62 29.48
N ILE A 101 -38.81 18.62 30.44
CA ILE A 101 -37.47 18.03 30.26
C ILE A 101 -37.55 16.52 30.03
N ILE A 102 -38.36 15.81 30.81
CA ILE A 102 -38.50 14.35 30.68
C ILE A 102 -39.04 13.99 29.29
N VAL A 103 -40.10 14.69 28.83
CA VAL A 103 -40.65 14.48 27.48
C VAL A 103 -39.61 14.77 26.41
N PHE A 104 -38.85 15.86 26.56
CA PHE A 104 -37.81 16.23 25.61
C PHE A 104 -36.69 15.18 25.53
N LEU A 105 -36.18 14.71 26.68
CA LEU A 105 -35.17 13.65 26.73
C LEU A 105 -35.68 12.35 26.11
N GLY A 106 -36.96 12.01 26.31
CA GLY A 106 -37.60 10.86 25.67
C GLY A 106 -37.62 10.96 24.14
N VAL A 107 -38.01 12.12 23.60
CA VAL A 107 -38.00 12.38 22.15
C VAL A 107 -36.57 12.33 21.59
N LEU A 108 -35.61 12.94 22.30
CA LEU A 108 -34.21 12.98 21.88
C LEU A 108 -33.60 11.57 21.85
N ALA A 109 -33.89 10.73 22.85
CA ALA A 109 -33.48 9.32 22.87
C ALA A 109 -34.08 8.53 21.71
N ALA A 110 -35.35 8.75 21.37
CA ALA A 110 -36.00 8.10 20.23
C ALA A 110 -35.34 8.49 18.89
N ILE A 111 -35.01 9.78 18.70
CA ILE A 111 -34.31 10.26 17.48
C ILE A 111 -32.92 9.64 17.37
N ILE A 112 -32.17 9.56 18.48
CA ILE A 112 -30.86 8.91 18.51
C ILE A 112 -30.99 7.42 18.13
N GLY A 113 -31.98 6.72 18.70
CA GLY A 113 -32.26 5.33 18.39
C GLY A 113 -32.54 5.09 16.89
N ILE A 114 -33.39 5.93 16.28
CA ILE A 114 -33.68 5.87 14.83
C ILE A 114 -32.41 6.13 14.01
N THR A 115 -31.59 7.10 14.40
CA THR A 115 -30.35 7.44 13.68
C THR A 115 -29.36 6.28 13.70
N ILE A 116 -29.17 5.62 14.85
CA ILE A 116 -28.31 4.44 14.98
C ILE A 116 -28.86 3.28 14.13
N ALA A 117 -30.17 3.04 14.15
CA ALA A 117 -30.80 2.00 13.35
C ALA A 117 -30.59 2.22 11.84
N VAL A 118 -30.75 3.45 11.36
CA VAL A 118 -30.51 3.80 9.94
C VAL A 118 -29.04 3.61 9.56
N ARG A 119 -28.11 4.04 10.41
CA ARG A 119 -26.68 3.87 10.17
C ARG A 119 -26.28 2.40 10.08
N SER A 120 -26.85 1.55 10.94
CA SER A 120 -26.60 0.10 10.91
C SER A 120 -27.03 -0.56 9.59
N LYS A 121 -28.10 -0.07 8.95
CA LYS A 121 -28.56 -0.57 7.64
C LYS A 121 -27.64 -0.13 6.51
N GLN A 122 -27.12 1.10 6.55
CA GLN A 122 -26.17 1.59 5.54
C GLN A 122 -24.87 0.78 5.53
N ASP A 123 -24.34 0.43 6.71
CA ASP A 123 -23.12 -0.37 6.81
C ASP A 123 -23.29 -1.78 6.21
N ARG A 124 -24.48 -2.38 6.31
CA ARG A 124 -24.76 -3.69 5.71
C ARG A 124 -24.75 -3.62 4.18
N VAL A 125 -25.31 -2.55 3.60
CA VAL A 125 -25.30 -2.34 2.15
C VAL A 125 -23.88 -2.11 1.64
N GLU A 126 -23.08 -1.29 2.33
CA GLU A 126 -21.71 -1.03 1.91
C GLU A 126 -20.83 -2.29 1.98
N ARG A 127 -20.99 -3.12 3.01
CA ARG A 127 -20.29 -4.41 3.11
C ARG A 127 -20.69 -5.36 1.98
N ALA A 128 -21.98 -5.41 1.63
CA ALA A 128 -22.47 -6.23 0.52
C ALA A 128 -21.86 -5.79 -0.83
N GLU A 129 -21.81 -4.48 -1.10
CA GLU A 129 -21.17 -3.95 -2.32
C GLU A 129 -19.67 -4.24 -2.37
N ARG A 130 -18.94 -4.09 -1.25
CA ARG A 130 -17.51 -4.40 -1.19
C ARG A 130 -17.25 -5.88 -1.48
N GLN A 131 -18.09 -6.77 -0.97
CA GLN A 131 -18.00 -8.21 -1.26
C GLN A 131 -18.29 -8.52 -2.72
N ALA A 132 -19.29 -7.89 -3.34
CA ALA A 132 -19.59 -8.06 -4.76
C ALA A 132 -18.41 -7.65 -5.65
N ARG A 133 -17.83 -6.46 -5.41
CA ARG A 133 -16.65 -5.98 -6.15
C ARG A 133 -15.43 -6.88 -5.96
N LEU A 134 -15.26 -7.47 -4.77
CA LEU A 134 -14.15 -8.40 -4.53
C LEU A 134 -14.34 -9.69 -5.35
N LYS A 135 -15.57 -10.22 -5.39
CA LYS A 135 -15.91 -11.41 -6.20
C LYS A 135 -15.65 -11.16 -7.68
N GLU A 136 -16.05 -10.01 -8.21
CA GLU A 136 -15.76 -9.62 -9.60
C GLU A 136 -14.25 -9.56 -9.89
N ARG A 137 -13.45 -8.96 -8.98
CA ARG A 137 -11.99 -8.91 -9.15
C ARG A 137 -11.35 -10.30 -9.10
N LEU A 138 -11.87 -11.20 -8.27
CA LEU A 138 -11.39 -12.59 -8.20
C LEU A 138 -11.79 -13.39 -9.44
N ALA A 139 -13.00 -13.18 -9.98
CA ALA A 139 -13.45 -13.79 -11.23
C ALA A 139 -12.57 -13.32 -12.40
N ALA A 140 -12.37 -12.01 -12.55
CA ALA A 140 -11.51 -11.44 -13.60
C ALA A 140 -10.04 -11.90 -13.47
N ASN A 141 -9.52 -12.07 -12.24
CA ASN A 141 -8.17 -12.58 -12.03
C ASN A 141 -8.06 -14.08 -12.32
N ARG A 142 -9.13 -14.87 -12.12
CA ARG A 142 -9.16 -16.27 -12.54
C ARG A 142 -9.11 -16.37 -14.06
N GLU A 143 -9.90 -15.57 -14.77
CA GLU A 143 -9.91 -15.53 -16.24
C GLU A 143 -8.56 -15.05 -16.80
N GLY A 144 -8.01 -13.94 -16.28
CA GLY A 144 -6.71 -13.42 -16.74
C GLY A 144 -5.51 -14.36 -16.46
N ARG A 145 -5.59 -15.20 -15.43
CA ARG A 145 -4.57 -16.22 -15.13
C ARG A 145 -4.58 -17.38 -16.12
N VAL A 146 -5.67 -17.59 -16.85
CA VAL A 146 -5.73 -18.62 -17.92
C VAL A 146 -4.99 -18.14 -19.17
N GLU A 147 -4.99 -16.83 -19.46
CA GLU A 147 -4.35 -16.28 -20.66
C GLU A 147 -2.88 -15.89 -20.47
N SER A 148 -2.48 -15.43 -19.27
CA SER A 148 -1.06 -15.28 -18.94
C SER A 148 -0.49 -16.67 -18.63
N GLY A 149 -0.32 -17.46 -19.68
CA GLY A 149 0.10 -18.85 -19.66
C GLY A 149 1.23 -19.07 -18.67
N SER A 150 1.23 -20.27 -18.07
CA SER A 150 2.25 -20.68 -17.12
C SER A 150 3.66 -20.30 -17.61
N PRO A 151 4.64 -20.07 -16.71
CA PRO A 151 6.01 -19.80 -17.12
C PRO A 151 6.54 -20.83 -18.15
N ALA A 152 6.02 -22.05 -18.14
CA ALA A 152 6.32 -23.10 -19.11
C ALA A 152 5.69 -22.86 -20.51
N ALA A 153 4.50 -22.24 -20.60
CA ALA A 153 3.90 -21.84 -21.87
C ALA A 153 4.62 -20.64 -22.50
N ALA A 154 5.07 -19.68 -21.68
CA ALA A 154 5.89 -18.56 -22.16
C ALA A 154 7.26 -19.03 -22.68
N TRP A 155 7.87 -20.02 -22.03
CA TRP A 155 9.12 -20.64 -22.52
C TRP A 155 8.91 -21.40 -23.82
N ARG A 156 7.81 -22.15 -23.98
CA ARG A 156 7.51 -22.88 -25.23
C ARG A 156 7.44 -21.95 -26.44
N ARG A 157 6.68 -20.85 -26.35
CA ARG A 157 6.60 -19.85 -27.44
C ARG A 157 7.97 -19.26 -27.79
N PHE A 158 8.79 -18.94 -26.79
CA PHE A 158 10.12 -18.41 -27.04
C PHE A 158 11.04 -19.42 -27.76
N ARG A 159 10.91 -20.71 -27.44
CA ARG A 159 11.67 -21.77 -28.13
C ARG A 159 11.20 -21.94 -29.58
N GLU A 160 9.89 -21.90 -29.82
CA GLU A 160 9.30 -21.98 -31.16
C GLU A 160 9.77 -20.80 -32.03
N ASP A 161 9.80 -19.58 -31.48
CA ASP A 161 10.27 -18.35 -32.17
C ASP A 161 11.75 -18.44 -32.59
N ILE A 162 12.59 -19.11 -31.77
CA ILE A 162 14.01 -19.35 -32.10
C ILE A 162 14.15 -20.39 -33.20
N THR A 163 13.32 -21.45 -33.20
CA THR A 163 13.40 -22.50 -34.23
C THR A 163 12.81 -22.07 -35.56
N GLU A 164 11.83 -21.16 -35.57
CA GLU A 164 11.15 -20.73 -36.80
C GLU A 164 11.87 -19.54 -37.48
N ASN A 165 12.63 -18.73 -36.72
CA ASN A 165 13.43 -17.62 -37.24
C ASN A 165 14.96 -17.85 -37.16
N GLY A 166 15.38 -19.08 -36.82
CA GLY A 166 16.80 -19.42 -36.57
C GLY A 166 17.70 -19.39 -37.80
N ASP A 167 17.11 -19.34 -38.99
CA ASP A 167 17.83 -19.51 -40.25
C ASP A 167 18.29 -18.19 -40.87
N GLU A 168 17.82 -17.04 -40.35
CA GLU A 168 18.11 -15.70 -40.90
C GLU A 168 19.09 -14.88 -40.05
N PHE A 169 19.72 -15.50 -39.03
CA PHE A 169 20.80 -14.85 -38.28
C PHE A 169 22.17 -15.09 -38.95
N GLU A 170 22.27 -14.78 -40.25
CA GLU A 170 23.53 -14.68 -40.98
C GLU A 170 24.14 -13.29 -40.73
N GLY A 171 24.46 -13.04 -39.46
CA GLY A 171 25.00 -11.77 -38.98
C GLY A 171 26.51 -11.85 -38.79
N ASP A 172 27.23 -11.28 -39.75
CA ASP A 172 28.69 -11.03 -39.79
C ASP A 172 29.23 -10.13 -38.65
N THR A 173 28.56 -10.07 -37.51
CA THR A 173 29.07 -9.43 -36.29
C THR A 173 30.12 -10.33 -35.65
N THR A 174 31.30 -10.20 -36.24
CA THR A 174 32.60 -10.64 -35.74
C THR A 174 32.68 -10.63 -34.21
N ARG A 175 33.24 -11.73 -33.71
CA ARG A 175 33.70 -12.02 -32.34
C ARG A 175 34.59 -10.92 -31.69
N GLN A 176 34.86 -9.82 -32.40
CA GLN A 176 35.74 -8.72 -31.99
C GLN A 176 35.02 -7.60 -31.21
N GLU A 177 33.72 -7.35 -31.44
CA GLU A 177 33.01 -6.27 -30.73
C GLU A 177 32.57 -6.66 -29.30
N LEU A 178 32.30 -7.94 -29.05
CA LEU A 178 31.98 -8.45 -27.71
C LEU A 178 33.16 -8.40 -26.71
N ARG A 179 34.37 -8.00 -27.15
CA ARG A 179 35.52 -7.75 -26.28
C ARG A 179 35.70 -6.29 -25.86
N GLN A 180 34.99 -5.33 -26.46
CA GLN A 180 35.28 -3.90 -26.27
C GLN A 180 34.27 -3.13 -25.39
N GLU A 181 33.11 -3.68 -25.05
CA GLU A 181 32.08 -2.93 -24.27
C GLU A 181 31.81 -3.44 -22.84
N ILE A 182 32.82 -4.00 -22.16
CA ILE A 182 32.76 -4.08 -20.70
C ILE A 182 33.65 -2.96 -20.14
N PRO A 183 33.11 -1.76 -19.82
CA PRO A 183 33.84 -0.81 -19.00
C PRO A 183 34.02 -1.43 -17.62
N PHE A 184 35.24 -1.92 -17.35
CA PHE A 184 35.68 -2.37 -16.04
C PHE A 184 35.88 -1.14 -15.16
N THR A 185 34.79 -0.52 -14.67
CA THR A 185 34.88 0.45 -13.56
C THR A 185 34.96 -0.31 -12.23
N GLY A 186 35.98 -1.14 -12.10
CA GLY A 186 36.47 -1.65 -10.82
C GLY A 186 37.48 -0.66 -10.27
N THR A 187 37.02 0.41 -9.64
CA THR A 187 37.90 1.27 -8.84
C THR A 187 38.14 0.54 -7.52
N SER A 188 39.18 -0.27 -7.47
CA SER A 188 39.85 -0.66 -6.23
C SER A 188 40.50 0.60 -5.63
N ARG A 189 39.74 1.37 -4.84
CA ARG A 189 40.31 2.11 -3.70
C ARG A 189 40.45 1.07 -2.58
N GLY A 190 41.64 0.67 -2.18
CA GLY A 190 42.70 1.54 -1.74
C GLY A 190 42.55 1.67 -0.23
N MET A 191 42.95 0.61 0.47
CA MET A 191 43.15 0.56 1.91
C MET A 191 44.25 1.58 2.22
N GLY A 192 43.86 2.78 2.64
CA GLY A 192 44.76 3.87 3.01
C GLY A 192 44.68 4.08 4.51
N ASP A 193 45.81 3.93 5.15
CA ASP A 193 46.04 4.12 6.58
C ASP A 193 45.57 5.51 7.02
N ILE A 194 44.67 5.57 8.01
CA ILE A 194 44.29 6.83 8.66
C ILE A 194 45.00 6.86 10.02
N HIS A 195 46.00 7.72 10.09
CA HIS A 195 46.59 8.21 11.32
C HIS A 195 45.51 8.75 12.28
N MET A 196 45.48 8.24 13.50
CA MET A 196 44.83 8.91 14.64
C MET A 196 45.77 10.00 15.16
N GLU A 197 45.34 11.25 15.11
CA GLU A 197 45.72 12.26 16.09
C GLU A 197 44.45 12.88 16.67
N GLY A 198 44.38 12.85 18.00
CA GLY A 198 43.18 13.14 18.76
C GLY A 198 42.85 14.62 18.84
N THR A 199 41.58 14.90 19.10
CA THR A 199 41.14 16.08 19.87
C THR A 199 39.89 15.71 20.66
N THR A 200 40.10 15.61 21.98
CA THR A 200 39.22 16.10 23.05
C THR A 200 37.70 16.02 22.87
N GLY A 201 37.12 15.04 23.57
CA GLY A 201 36.05 15.22 24.56
C GLY A 201 34.85 16.09 24.18
N LEU A 202 33.74 15.42 23.86
CA LEU A 202 32.40 15.83 24.24
C LEU A 202 31.55 14.56 24.38
N ASP A 203 31.16 14.29 25.62
CA ASP A 203 30.48 13.09 26.07
C ASP A 203 28.99 13.21 25.70
N VAL A 204 28.62 12.65 24.56
CA VAL A 204 27.20 12.47 24.21
C VAL A 204 26.72 11.19 24.87
N ASN A 205 25.95 11.35 25.95
CA ASN A 205 25.11 10.31 26.53
C ASN A 205 24.17 9.74 25.45
N THR A 206 24.56 8.63 24.81
CA THR A 206 23.65 7.75 24.07
C THR A 206 22.84 6.95 25.08
N GLY A 207 21.79 7.59 25.59
CA GLY A 207 20.68 6.89 26.23
C GLY A 207 19.90 6.12 25.17
N ASP A 208 19.87 4.80 25.36
CA ASP A 208 18.78 3.89 24.99
C ASP A 208 18.41 3.85 23.49
N GLU A 209 19.29 3.24 22.69
CA GLU A 209 18.93 2.73 21.38
C GLU A 209 18.15 1.42 21.58
N THR A 210 16.82 1.52 21.61
CA THR A 210 15.94 0.35 21.74
C THR A 210 16.09 -0.55 20.52
N ASP A 211 16.90 -1.60 20.64
CA ASP A 211 17.03 -2.67 19.64
C ASP A 211 15.69 -3.41 19.53
N ILE A 212 14.90 -3.03 18.51
CA ILE A 212 13.59 -3.64 18.23
C ILE A 212 13.84 -5.03 17.63
N LYS A 213 13.62 -6.07 18.42
CA LYS A 213 13.75 -7.47 17.98
C LYS A 213 12.46 -7.97 17.35
N PHE A 214 12.57 -8.75 16.29
CA PHE A 214 11.44 -9.39 15.62
C PHE A 214 11.48 -10.90 15.81
N CYS A 215 10.31 -11.54 15.91
CA CYS A 215 10.22 -12.98 16.05
C CYS A 215 10.67 -13.67 14.76
N GLU A 216 11.66 -14.57 14.84
CA GLU A 216 12.14 -15.33 13.68
C GLU A 216 11.08 -16.29 13.09
N TYR A 217 10.10 -16.69 13.91
CA TYR A 217 9.05 -17.62 13.47
C TYR A 217 7.87 -16.94 12.78
N CYS A 218 7.44 -15.75 13.24
CA CYS A 218 6.23 -15.09 12.74
C CYS A 218 6.42 -13.65 12.28
N GLY A 219 7.57 -13.03 12.54
CA GLY A 219 7.90 -11.66 12.17
C GLY A 219 7.23 -10.57 13.01
N SER A 220 6.51 -10.91 14.08
CA SER A 220 5.95 -9.90 14.98
C SER A 220 7.02 -9.25 15.85
N GLU A 221 6.83 -7.98 16.16
CA GLU A 221 7.68 -7.21 17.08
C GLU A 221 7.65 -7.82 18.49
N ILE A 222 8.82 -8.02 19.08
CA ILE A 222 8.99 -8.57 20.42
C ILE A 222 9.36 -7.44 21.37
N THR A 223 8.62 -7.34 22.48
CA THR A 223 8.97 -6.43 23.57
C THR A 223 10.23 -6.94 24.29
N PRO A 224 11.25 -6.10 24.50
CA PRO A 224 12.48 -6.53 25.19
C PRO A 224 12.15 -7.08 26.59
N GLY A 225 12.74 -8.22 26.95
CA GLY A 225 12.55 -8.89 28.24
C GLY A 225 11.50 -10.02 28.27
N THR A 226 10.77 -10.28 27.18
CA THR A 226 9.83 -11.41 27.12
C THR A 226 10.52 -12.70 26.65
N LYS A 227 10.29 -13.82 27.36
CA LYS A 227 10.84 -15.15 27.01
C LYS A 227 10.10 -15.85 25.85
N PHE A 228 8.88 -15.41 25.56
CA PHE A 228 7.98 -16.01 24.56
C PHE A 228 7.32 -14.94 23.70
N CYS A 229 7.09 -15.24 22.43
CA CYS A 229 6.36 -14.37 21.52
C CYS A 229 4.86 -14.30 21.89
N SER A 230 4.31 -13.11 22.07
CA SER A 230 2.89 -12.89 22.37
C SER A 230 1.95 -13.36 21.24
N THR A 231 2.42 -13.30 19.99
CA THR A 231 1.62 -13.68 18.81
C THR A 231 1.58 -15.18 18.56
N CYS A 232 2.73 -15.87 18.58
CA CYS A 232 2.83 -17.28 18.17
C CYS A 232 3.14 -18.26 19.33
N GLY A 233 3.52 -17.77 20.51
CA GLY A 233 3.89 -18.60 21.65
C GLY A 233 5.26 -19.29 21.55
N ALA A 234 6.02 -19.06 20.48
CA ALA A 234 7.36 -19.64 20.33
C ALA A 234 8.34 -19.04 21.35
N ALA A 235 9.23 -19.88 21.88
CA ALA A 235 10.32 -19.46 22.75
C ALA A 235 11.40 -18.72 21.94
N ILE A 236 11.92 -17.63 22.49
CA ILE A 236 12.94 -16.80 21.82
C ILE A 236 14.32 -17.27 22.31
N PRO A 237 15.18 -17.80 21.43
CA PRO A 237 16.53 -18.21 21.82
C PRO A 237 17.37 -16.94 22.07
N GLY A 238 17.67 -16.64 23.33
CA GLY A 238 18.54 -15.51 23.71
C GLY A 238 17.91 -14.43 24.59
N SER A 239 16.83 -14.74 25.33
CA SER A 239 16.32 -13.91 26.44
C SER A 239 17.11 -14.09 27.72
#